data_AF-A0A7J7N245-F1
#
_entry.id   AF-A0A7J7N245-F1
#
_cell.length_a   1.000
_cell.length_b   1.000
_cell.length_c   1.000
_cell.angle_alpha   90.00
_cell.angle_beta   90.00
_cell.angle_gamma   90.00
#
_symmetry.space_group_name_H-M   'P 1'
#
loop_
_entity.id
_entity.type
_entity.pdbx_description
1 polymer ?
#
loop_
_entity_poly.entity_id
_entity_poly.type
_entity_poly.pdbx_seq_one_letter_code
_entity_poly.pdbx_strand_id
1 'polypeptide(L)'
;MERYFLDLMLEQVRVGQRNKKSFTKIAWADMKKKNEKYENMNDDKKVLKNRHKKLRNIYTILNVLLDQSRFEWDDKKHMVTADSYVWDEYLK
;
A
#
# COMPACT_ATOMS: atom_id res chain seq x y z
N MET A 1 9.35 -5.82 6.20
CA MET A 1 8.92 -6.47 4.94
C MET A 1 7.96 -5.57 4.17
N GLU A 2 6.72 -5.35 4.63
CA GLU A 2 5.74 -4.52 3.89
C GLU A 2 6.17 -3.06 3.68
N ARG A 3 6.83 -2.42 4.67
CA ARG A 3 7.34 -1.04 4.54
C ARG A 3 8.43 -0.90 3.47
N TYR A 4 9.42 -1.80 3.46
CA TYR A 4 10.46 -1.81 2.42
C TYR A 4 9.88 -2.01 1.02
N PHE A 5 8.94 -2.95 0.87
CA PHE A 5 8.26 -3.16 -0.41
C PHE A 5 7.45 -1.94 -0.85
N LEU A 6 6.83 -1.22 0.09
CA LEU A 6 6.12 0.04 -0.17
C LEU A 6 7.09 1.14 -0.61
N ASP A 7 8.29 1.23 -0.03
CA ASP A 7 9.32 2.17 -0.44
C ASP A 7 9.78 1.89 -1.89
N LEU A 8 9.99 0.61 -2.24
CA LEU A 8 10.29 0.20 -3.62
C LEU A 8 9.15 0.58 -4.59
N MET A 9 7.89 0.39 -4.18
CA MET A 9 6.75 0.83 -4.97
C MET A 9 6.76 2.34 -5.20
N LEU A 10 7.06 3.14 -4.16
CA LEU A 10 7.14 4.60 -4.22
C LEU A 10 8.27 5.07 -5.14
N GLU A 11 9.45 4.42 -5.10
CA GLU A 11 10.54 4.67 -6.04
C GLU A 11 10.06 4.52 -7.49
N GLN A 12 9.39 3.41 -7.80
CA GLN A 12 8.88 3.13 -9.15
C GLN A 12 7.80 4.12 -9.59
N VAL A 13 6.99 4.64 -8.67
CA VAL A 13 6.04 5.73 -8.96
C VAL A 13 6.80 7.00 -9.36
N ARG A 14 7.84 7.38 -8.60
CA ARG A 14 8.62 8.61 -8.83
C ARG A 14 9.31 8.62 -10.19
N VAL A 15 9.77 7.45 -10.66
CA VAL A 15 10.40 7.31 -11.99
C VAL A 15 9.40 7.04 -13.14
N GLY A 16 8.10 7.19 -12.89
CA GLY A 16 7.06 7.07 -13.92
C GLY A 16 6.78 5.63 -14.39
N GLN A 17 7.24 4.62 -13.66
CA GLN A 17 7.05 3.21 -14.02
C GLN A 17 5.74 2.61 -13.49
N ARG A 18 4.78 3.46 -13.11
CA ARG A 18 3.43 3.10 -12.67
C ARG A 18 2.39 3.51 -13.71
N ASN A 19 1.62 2.54 -14.20
CA ASN A 19 0.42 2.75 -15.01
C ASN A 19 -0.80 2.95 -14.09
N LYS A 20 -1.98 3.30 -14.65
CA LYS A 20 -3.22 3.56 -13.86
C LYS A 20 -3.55 2.52 -12.77
N LYS A 21 -3.18 1.25 -12.95
CA LYS A 21 -3.54 0.16 -12.03
C LYS A 21 -2.38 -0.74 -11.58
N SER A 22 -1.18 -0.60 -12.13
CA SER A 22 -0.06 -1.51 -11.84
C SER A 22 1.27 -0.91 -12.28
N PHE A 23 2.36 -1.63 -12.04
CA PHE A 23 3.71 -1.29 -12.49
C PHE A 23 4.07 -1.94 -13.82
N THR A 24 5.02 -1.35 -14.55
CA THR A 24 5.56 -1.92 -15.79
C THR A 24 6.29 -3.24 -15.53
N LYS A 25 6.55 -4.02 -16.60
CA LYS A 25 7.32 -5.28 -16.48
C LYS A 25 8.72 -5.05 -15.91
N ILE A 26 9.36 -3.94 -16.29
CA ILE A 26 10.69 -3.54 -15.81
C ILE A 26 10.64 -3.23 -14.32
N ALA A 27 9.69 -2.40 -13.88
CA ALA A 27 9.50 -2.10 -12.46
C ALA A 27 9.24 -3.36 -11.61
N TRP A 28 8.40 -4.28 -12.10
CA TRP A 28 8.17 -5.54 -11.39
C TRP A 28 9.43 -6.40 -11.26
N ALA A 29 10.30 -6.41 -12.28
CA ALA A 29 11.55 -7.14 -12.22
C ALA A 29 12.54 -6.50 -11.25
N ASP A 30 12.66 -5.16 -11.25
CA ASP A 30 13.51 -4.41 -10.32
C ASP A 30 13.05 -4.59 -8.86
N MET A 31 11.76 -4.36 -8.60
CA MET A 31 11.19 -4.54 -7.25
C MET A 31 11.38 -5.97 -6.74
N LYS A 32 11.19 -6.97 -7.61
CA LYS A 32 11.44 -8.37 -7.24
C LYS A 32 12.89 -8.58 -6.83
N LYS A 33 13.84 -8.21 -7.69
CA LYS A 33 15.29 -8.37 -7.44
C LYS A 33 15.73 -7.70 -6.14
N LYS A 34 15.29 -6.45 -5.90
CA LYS A 34 15.62 -5.70 -4.68
C LYS A 34 14.98 -6.32 -3.44
N ASN A 35 13.72 -6.73 -3.52
CA ASN A 35 13.00 -7.37 -2.41
C ASN A 35 13.62 -8.72 -2.03
N GLU A 36 13.98 -9.55 -3.01
CA GLU A 36 14.65 -10.83 -2.75
C GLU A 36 15.99 -10.65 -2.04
N LYS A 37 16.77 -9.65 -2.48
CA LYS A 37 18.05 -9.30 -1.84
C LYS A 37 17.86 -8.82 -0.40
N TYR A 38 16.79 -8.08 -0.12
CA TYR A 38 16.51 -7.55 1.21
C TYR A 38 15.97 -8.62 2.17
N GLU A 39 15.02 -9.42 1.71
CA GLU A 39 14.36 -10.44 2.54
C GLU A 39 15.17 -11.75 2.62
N ASN A 40 16.22 -11.90 1.80
CA ASN A 40 16.96 -13.15 1.61
C ASN A 40 16.02 -14.32 1.27
N MET A 41 14.95 -14.01 0.53
CA MET A 41 13.88 -14.94 0.17
C MET A 41 13.55 -14.78 -1.31
N ASN A 42 13.49 -15.88 -2.05
CA ASN A 42 13.04 -15.91 -3.44
C ASN A 42 11.50 -15.99 -3.46
N ASP A 43 10.85 -14.85 -3.22
CA ASP A 43 9.40 -14.77 -3.33
C ASP A 43 8.96 -14.94 -4.79
N ASP A 44 7.98 -15.82 -5.01
CA ASP A 44 7.29 -15.88 -6.30
C ASP A 44 6.71 -14.48 -6.61
N LYS A 45 6.81 -14.09 -7.88
CA LYS A 45 6.17 -12.89 -8.41
C LYS A 45 4.68 -12.82 -8.06
N LYS A 46 4.00 -13.96 -7.92
CA LYS A 46 2.61 -14.02 -7.41
C LYS A 46 2.48 -13.46 -5.99
N VAL A 47 3.42 -13.76 -5.10
CA VAL A 47 3.43 -13.28 -3.71
C VAL A 47 3.57 -11.75 -3.69
N LEU A 48 4.54 -11.19 -4.43
CA LEU A 48 4.71 -9.74 -4.53
C LEU A 48 3.46 -9.04 -5.10
N LYS A 49 2.83 -9.63 -6.13
CA LYS A 49 1.58 -9.09 -6.69
C LYS A 49 0.42 -9.14 -5.69
N ASN A 50 0.33 -10.20 -4.88
CA ASN A 50 -0.67 -10.31 -3.83
C ASN A 50 -0.45 -9.26 -2.73
N ARG A 51 0.80 -9.04 -2.31
CA ARG A 51 1.17 -7.97 -1.37
C ARG A 51 0.78 -6.59 -1.92
N HIS A 52 1.11 -6.31 -3.18
CA HIS A 52 0.68 -5.07 -3.84
C HIS A 52 -0.85 -4.90 -3.86
N LYS A 53 -1.60 -5.96 -4.18
CA LYS A 53 -3.07 -5.93 -4.17
C LYS A 53 -3.60 -5.61 -2.77
N LYS A 54 -3.06 -6.24 -1.71
CA LYS A 54 -3.41 -5.97 -0.32
C LYS A 54 -3.16 -4.50 0.04
N LEU A 55 -1.96 -3.98 -0.24
CA LEU A 55 -1.61 -2.58 0.04
C LEU A 55 -2.51 -1.59 -0.70
N ARG A 56 -2.81 -1.86 -1.98
CA ARG A 56 -3.74 -1.04 -2.75
C ARG A 56 -5.15 -1.05 -2.16
N ASN A 57 -5.64 -2.21 -1.73
CA ASN A 57 -6.95 -2.31 -1.10
C ASN A 57 -7.00 -1.51 0.20
N ILE A 58 -5.96 -1.60 1.04
CA ILE A 58 -5.85 -0.79 2.26
C ILE A 58 -5.88 0.69 1.90
N TYR A 59 -5.06 1.14 0.94
CA TYR A 59 -5.05 2.53 0.50
C TYR A 59 -6.42 3.01 0.00
N THR A 60 -7.13 2.19 -0.77
CA THR A 60 -8.49 2.51 -1.21
C THR A 60 -9.45 2.65 -0.02
N ILE A 61 -9.39 1.74 0.95
CA ILE A 61 -10.24 1.81 2.15
C ILE A 61 -9.93 3.07 2.96
N LEU A 62 -8.65 3.39 3.17
CA LEU A 62 -8.24 4.59 3.89
C LEU A 62 -8.74 5.87 3.20
N ASN A 63 -8.63 5.96 1.87
CA ASN A 63 -9.18 7.10 1.14
C ASN A 63 -10.70 7.21 1.30
N VAL A 64 -11.44 6.10 1.20
CA VAL A 64 -12.90 6.11 1.39
C VAL A 64 -13.28 6.59 2.78
N LEU A 65 -12.54 6.18 3.81
CA LEU A 65 -12.75 6.67 5.17
C LEU A 65 -12.42 8.16 5.25
N LEU A 66 -11.26 8.60 4.76
CA LEU A 66 -10.82 10.00 4.81
C LEU A 66 -11.66 10.95 3.95
N ASP A 67 -12.37 10.45 2.95
CA ASP A 67 -13.35 11.24 2.18
C ASP A 67 -14.62 11.54 3.00
N GLN A 68 -14.83 10.86 4.14
CA GLN A 68 -15.92 11.16 5.07
C GLN A 68 -15.46 12.21 6.09
N SER A 69 -16.30 13.23 6.30
CA SER A 69 -15.95 14.40 7.13
C SER A 69 -15.63 14.13 8.59
N ARG A 70 -15.92 12.92 9.10
CA ARG A 70 -15.75 12.55 10.51
C ARG A 70 -14.54 11.66 10.77
N PHE A 71 -13.78 11.30 9.72
CA PHE A 71 -12.55 10.53 9.83
C PHE A 71 -11.36 11.40 9.47
N GLU A 72 -10.29 11.27 10.25
CA GLU A 72 -9.07 12.05 10.08
C GLU A 72 -7.84 11.14 10.12
N TRP A 73 -6.75 11.59 9.49
CA TRP A 73 -5.47 10.89 9.54
C TRP A 73 -4.67 11.34 10.76
N ASP A 74 -4.30 10.41 11.63
CA ASP A 74 -3.40 10.66 12.76
C ASP A 74 -1.95 10.42 12.31
N ASP A 75 -1.21 11.50 12.07
CA ASP A 75 0.20 11.45 11.66
C ASP A 75 1.13 10.79 12.69
N LYS A 76 0.78 10.83 13.98
CA LYS A 76 1.60 10.22 15.05
C LYS A 76 1.39 8.72 15.10
N LYS A 77 0.16 8.26 14.91
CA LYS A 77 -0.19 6.82 14.94
C LYS A 77 -0.11 6.17 13.56
N HIS A 78 0.00 6.97 12.49
CA HIS A 78 -0.03 6.54 11.10
C HIS A 78 -1.27 5.69 10.76
N MET A 79 -2.45 6.16 11.17
CA MET A 79 -3.73 5.50 10.92
C MET A 79 -4.89 6.48 10.84
N VAL A 80 -6.00 6.02 10.26
CA VAL A 80 -7.28 6.75 10.30
C VAL A 80 -7.87 6.65 11.70
N THR A 81 -8.32 7.79 12.23
CA THR A 81 -8.95 7.93 13.55
C THR A 81 -10.27 8.67 13.43
N ALA A 82 -11.18 8.38 14.36
CA ALA A 82 -12.47 9.02 14.54
C ALA A 82 -12.96 8.70 15.96
N ASP A 83 -13.95 9.45 16.45
CA ASP A 83 -14.62 9.13 17.71
C ASP A 83 -15.31 7.76 17.66
N SER A 84 -15.40 7.07 18.81
CA SER A 84 -15.96 5.71 18.87
C SER A 84 -17.37 5.61 18.28
N TYR A 85 -18.23 6.62 18.50
CA TYR A 85 -19.59 6.61 17.95
C TYR A 85 -19.62 6.73 16.42
N VAL A 86 -18.59 7.34 15.80
CA VAL A 86 -18.46 7.42 14.34
C VAL A 86 -18.12 6.05 13.77
N TRP A 87 -17.24 5.30 14.43
CA TRP A 87 -16.97 3.90 14.05
C TRP A 87 -18.20 3.02 14.20
N ASP A 88 -18.97 3.18 15.28
CA ASP A 88 -20.21 2.42 15.51
C ASP A 88 -21.29 2.75 14.46
N GLU A 89 -21.35 3.98 13.97
CA GLU A 89 -22.26 4.37 12.87
C GLU A 89 -21.81 3.78 11.53
N TYR A 90 -20.51 3.80 11.23
CA TYR A 90 -19.95 3.29 9.98
C TYR A 90 -20.02 1.75 9.86
N LEU A 91 -19.93 1.03 10.97
CA LEU A 91 -19.93 -0.44 11.00
C LEU A 91 -21.33 -1.08 11.07
N LYS A 92 -22.40 -0.28 11.16
CA LYS A 92 -23.79 -0.75 11.07
C LYS A 92 -24.17 -1.10 9.63
#